data_AF-A0A956AZD7-F1
#
_entry.id   AF-A0A956AZD7-F1
#
_cell.length_a   1.000
_cell.length_b   1.000
_cell.length_c   1.000
_cell.angle_alpha   90.00
_cell.angle_beta   90.00
_cell.angle_gamma   90.00
#
_symmetry.space_group_name_H-M   'P 1'
#
loop_
_entity.id
_entity.type
_entity.pdbx_description
1 polymer ?
#
loop_
_entity_poly.entity_id
_entity_poly.type
_entity_poly.pdbx_seq_one_letter_code
_entity_poly.pdbx_strand_id
1 'polypeptide(L)' 'MGTPFLYITGTDVGVGKTRVATALARALADLGARVVALKPVETGCASEQPRAVEDGVALARATGQAAPRA' A
#
# COMPACT_ATOMS: atom_id res chain seq x y z
N MET A 1 -23.08 -7.85 1.03
CA MET A 1 -22.13 -7.59 -0.07
C MET A 1 -20.73 -7.66 0.50
N GLY A 2 -19.81 -8.40 -0.13
CA GLY A 2 -18.44 -8.54 0.36
C GLY A 2 -17.60 -7.27 0.16
N THR A 3 -16.46 -7.19 0.83
CA THR A 3 -15.49 -6.11 0.62
C THR A 3 -14.80 -6.32 -0.73
N PRO A 4 -14.85 -5.36 -1.69
CA PRO A 4 -14.18 -5.49 -2.97
C PRO A 4 -12.66 -5.50 -2.79
N PHE A 5 -11.96 -6.27 -3.64
CA PHE A 5 -10.50 -6.39 -3.62
C PHE A 5 -9.91 -6.00 -4.98
N LEU A 6 -8.91 -5.11 -4.97
CA LEU A 6 -8.20 -4.68 -6.17
C LEU A 6 -6.74 -5.15 -6.08
N TYR A 7 -6.30 -5.92 -7.08
CA TYR A 7 -4.92 -6.37 -7.19
C TYR A 7 -4.18 -5.56 -8.24
N ILE A 8 -3.07 -4.93 -7.85
CA ILE A 8 -2.24 -4.13 -8.74
C ILE A 8 -1.03 -4.98 -9.17
N THR A 9 -1.08 -5.45 -10.41
CA THR A 9 0.04 -6.12 -11.08
C THR A 9 0.91 -5.11 -11.84
N GLY A 10 2.02 -5.56 -12.39
CA GLY A 10 2.82 -4.75 -13.32
C GLY A 10 3.83 -5.61 -14.08
N THR A 11 4.34 -5.05 -15.16
CA THR A 11 5.18 -5.76 -16.14
C THR A 11 6.61 -5.98 -15.67
N ASP A 12 7.09 -5.17 -14.73
CA ASP A 12 8.46 -5.26 -14.20
C ASP A 12 8.57 -4.63 -12.80
N VAL A 13 9.75 -4.71 -12.19
CA VAL A 13 10.17 -3.95 -11.02
C VAL A 13 10.34 -2.48 -11.40
N GLY A 14 10.09 -1.55 -10.47
CA GLY A 14 10.30 -0.12 -10.72
C GLY A 14 9.29 0.59 -11.62
N VAL A 15 8.35 -0.13 -12.26
CA VAL A 15 7.31 0.45 -13.16
C VAL A 15 6.28 1.35 -12.47
N GLY A 16 6.40 1.60 -11.17
CA GLY A 16 5.53 2.52 -10.44
C GLY A 16 4.31 1.91 -9.75
N LYS A 17 4.24 0.57 -9.61
CA LYS A 17 3.12 -0.12 -8.93
C LYS A 17 2.77 0.49 -7.57
N THR A 18 3.76 0.71 -6.69
CA THR A 18 3.53 1.31 -5.37
C THR A 18 2.96 2.72 -5.48
N ARG A 19 3.45 3.55 -6.42
CA ARG A 19 2.94 4.91 -6.64
C ARG A 19 1.47 4.88 -7.04
N VAL A 20 1.11 4.02 -7.99
CA VAL A 20 -0.29 3.85 -8.43
C VAL A 20 -1.17 3.35 -7.28
N ALA A 21 -0.69 2.36 -6.52
CA ALA A 21 -1.41 1.82 -5.37
C ALA A 21 -1.66 2.86 -4.29
N THR A 22 -0.64 3.63 -3.90
CA THR A 22 -0.75 4.75 -2.95
C THR A 22 -1.72 5.81 -3.44
N ALA A 23 -1.63 6.22 -4.72
CA ALA A 23 -2.50 7.24 -5.29
C ALA A 23 -3.98 6.79 -5.30
N LEU A 24 -4.24 5.55 -5.74
CA LEU A 24 -5.58 4.97 -5.75
C LEU A 24 -6.15 4.84 -4.34
N ALA A 25 -5.36 4.30 -3.41
CA ALA A 25 -5.78 4.09 -2.03
C ALA A 25 -6.11 5.42 -1.35
N ARG A 26 -5.28 6.45 -1.57
CA ARG A 26 -5.52 7.81 -1.07
C ARG A 26 -6.78 8.43 -1.67
N ALA A 27 -6.96 8.35 -2.99
CA ALA A 27 -8.16 8.87 -3.64
C ALA A 27 -9.45 8.22 -3.13
N LEU A 28 -9.43 6.91 -2.91
CA LEU A 28 -10.57 6.20 -2.31
C LEU A 28 -10.83 6.62 -0.86
N ALA A 29 -9.77 6.79 -0.06
CA ALA A 29 -9.88 7.28 1.31
C ALA A 29 -10.41 8.72 1.36
N ASP A 30 -9.95 9.60 0.46
CA ASP A 30 -10.41 10.98 0.33
C ASP A 30 -11.89 11.07 -0.08
N LEU A 31 -12.40 10.04 -0.78
CA LEU A 31 -13.83 9.86 -1.08
C LEU A 31 -14.64 9.26 0.08
N GLY A 32 -14.03 9.05 1.25
CA GLY A 32 -14.68 8.52 2.45
C GLY A 32 -14.77 6.99 2.49
N ALA A 33 -14.13 6.27 1.56
CA ALA A 33 -14.09 4.81 1.62
C ALA A 33 -13.14 4.34 2.73
N ARG A 34 -13.51 3.24 3.40
CA ARG A 34 -12.58 2.53 4.29
C ARG A 34 -11.68 1.64 3.45
N VAL A 35 -10.41 2.01 3.33
CA VAL A 35 -9.43 1.33 2.48
C VAL A 35 -8.34 0.73 3.35
N VAL A 36 -7.97 -0.52 3.05
CA VAL A 36 -6.74 -1.13 3.54
C VAL A 36 -5.86 -1.43 2.35
N ALA A 37 -4.65 -0.86 2.35
CA ALA A 37 -3.62 -1.11 1.37
C ALA A 37 -2.62 -2.13 1.94
N LEU A 38 -2.30 -3.13 1.13
CA LEU A 38 -1.53 -4.31 1.53
C LEU A 38 -0.26 -4.43 0.67
N LYS A 39 0.84 -4.81 1.33
CA LYS A 39 2.07 -5.26 0.68
C LYS A 39 2.46 -6.61 1.31
N PRO A 40 1.95 -7.74 0.79
CA PRO A 40 2.12 -9.05 1.42
C PRO A 40 3.58 -9.51 1.44
N VAL A 41 4.36 -9.09 0.44
CA VAL A 41 5.79 -9.43 0.33
C VAL A 41 6.57 -8.17 -0.02
N GLU A 42 7.59 -7.90 0.77
CA GLU A 42 8.53 -6.82 0.56
C GLU A 42 9.94 -7.27 0.95
N THR A 43 10.93 -6.93 0.12
CA THR A 43 12.34 -7.23 0.40
C THR A 43 13.05 -5.99 0.92
N GLY A 44 14.17 -6.15 1.63
CA GLY A 44 14.93 -5.02 2.17
C GLY A 44 14.40 -4.47 3.49
N CYS A 45 13.34 -5.06 4.06
CA CYS A 45 12.77 -4.74 5.38
C CYS A 45 13.46 -5.54 6.50
N ALA A 46 14.79 -5.44 6.63
CA ALA A 46 15.57 -6.19 7.61
C ALA A 46 15.56 -5.59 9.03
N SER A 47 15.02 -4.38 9.19
CA SER A 47 14.92 -3.70 10.48
C SER A 47 13.64 -4.10 11.21
N GLU A 48 13.69 -4.24 12.53
CA GLU A 48 12.50 -4.49 13.35
C GLU A 48 11.48 -3.32 13.28
N GLN A 49 11.98 -2.13 12.97
CA GLN A 49 11.18 -0.92 12.80
C GLN A 49 11.01 -0.58 11.31
N PRO A 50 9.78 -0.33 10.83
CA PRO A 50 9.55 0.05 9.44
C PRO A 50 10.21 1.37 9.08
N ARG A 51 10.94 1.39 7.97
CA ARG A 51 11.59 2.59 7.44
C ARG A 51 10.70 3.32 6.44
N ALA A 52 10.84 4.64 6.37
CA ALA A 52 10.06 5.49 5.46
C ALA A 52 10.22 5.14 3.96
N VAL A 53 11.28 4.40 3.61
CA VAL A 53 11.56 3.95 2.24
C VAL A 53 10.76 2.71 1.83
N GLU A 54 10.14 2.02 2.78
CA GLU A 54 9.40 0.78 2.56
C GLU A 54 8.04 1.07 1.90
N ASP A 55 7.70 0.29 0.88
CA ASP A 55 6.44 0.36 0.14
C ASP A 55 5.24 0.22 1.10
N GLY A 56 5.31 -0.73 2.03
CA GLY A 56 4.27 -0.94 3.04
C GLY A 56 4.00 0.30 3.90
N VAL A 57 5.04 1.10 4.20
CA VAL A 57 4.91 2.37 4.94
C VAL A 57 4.25 3.44 4.09
N ALA A 58 4.62 3.54 2.81
CA ALA A 58 3.97 4.47 1.88
C ALA A 58 2.48 4.16 1.72
N LEU A 59 2.12 2.87 1.64
CA LEU A 59 0.73 2.40 1.55
C LEU A 59 -0.05 2.69 2.84
N ALA A 60 0.53 2.42 4.02
CA ALA A 60 -0.12 2.70 5.29
C ALA A 60 -0.41 4.19 5.49
N ARG A 61 0.54 5.05 5.11
CA ARG A 61 0.35 6.51 5.14
C ARG A 61 -0.76 6.97 4.20
N ALA A 62 -0.95 6.31 3.06
CA ALA A 62 -1.97 6.66 2.07
C ALA A 62 -3.39 6.47 2.60
N THR A 63 -3.58 5.50 3.50
CA THR A 63 -4.88 5.08 4.02
C THR A 63 -5.09 5.44 5.49
N GLY A 64 -4.09 6.06 6.14
CA GLY A 64 -4.13 6.34 7.58
C GLY A 64 -4.04 5.08 8.46
N GLN A 65 -3.51 3.97 7.94
CA GLN A 65 -3.24 2.78 8.75
C GLN A 65 -2.17 3.08 9.81
N ALA A 66 -2.36 2.55 11.02
CA ALA A 66 -1.39 2.69 12.11
C ALA A 66 -0.01 2.08 11.77
N ALA A 67 0.02 1.07 10.91
CA ALA A 67 1.24 0.38 10.48
C ALA A 67 1.05 -0.27 9.09
N PRO A 68 2.16 -0.62 8.40
CA PRO A 68 2.14 -1.48 7.22
C PRO A 68 1.38 -2.80 7.48
N ARG A 69 0.72 -3.32 6.44
CA ARG A 69 0.01 -4.60 6.49
C ARG A 69 0.45 -5.51 5.34
N ALA A 70 0.60 -6.79 5.67
CA ALA A 70 0.83 -7.88 4.73
C ALA A 70 -0.50 -8.57 4.39
#